data_AF-A0A7Z9SDW6-F1
#
_entry.id   AF-A0A7Z9SDW6-F1
#
_cell.length_a   1.000
_cell.length_b   1.000
_cell.length_c   1.000
_cell.angle_alpha   90.00
_cell.angle_beta   90.00
_cell.angle_gamma   90.00
#
_symmetry.space_group_name_H-M   'P 1'
#
loop_
_entity.id
_entity.type
_entity.pdbx_description
1 polymer ?
#
loop_
_entity_poly.entity_id
_entity_poly.type
_entity_poly.pdbx_seq_one_letter_code
_entity_poly.pdbx_strand_id
1 'polypeptide(L)'
;PERVLIILDEAYYEFAQNSPDYPDSMSYRYDNVITLRTFSKAYGLAGIRIGYGFAHESLINNLLKVKVPFEPSLSAQAAGMAAMDDNEFLKNTLGLNKNGMTFLKKEFDGLGIEQVPSAANFITTIWDSEKTASKLTRDLLEKGVIVRKLRGFGWPNCIRISVGLESENQKCIESLKEIL
;
A
#
# COMPACT_ATOMS: atom_id res chain seq x y z
N PRO A 1 10.52 -18.87 18.14
CA PRO A 1 10.67 -18.37 19.53
C PRO A 1 9.31 -17.98 20.14
N GLU A 2 8.77 -18.84 21.01
CA GLU A 2 7.41 -18.71 21.59
C GLU A 2 7.14 -17.38 22.34
N ARG A 3 8.20 -16.72 22.82
CA ARG A 3 8.11 -15.44 23.54
C ARG A 3 8.10 -14.19 22.64
N VAL A 4 8.24 -14.37 21.33
CA VAL A 4 8.31 -13.26 20.37
C VAL A 4 6.97 -13.13 19.67
N LEU A 5 6.32 -11.98 19.81
CA LEU A 5 5.13 -11.66 19.05
C LEU A 5 5.53 -11.36 17.59
N ILE A 6 4.86 -12.02 16.64
CA ILE A 6 5.02 -11.81 15.21
C ILE A 6 3.80 -11.04 14.71
N ILE A 7 4.02 -9.89 14.10
CA ILE A 7 2.98 -9.05 13.52
C ILE A 7 3.10 -9.11 12.00
N LEU A 8 2.10 -9.70 11.35
CA LEU A 8 2.01 -9.76 9.89
C LEU A 8 1.12 -8.60 9.43
N ASP A 9 1.75 -7.51 8.98
CA ASP A 9 1.05 -6.37 8.40
C ASP A 9 0.74 -6.64 6.93
N GLU A 10 -0.51 -7.04 6.65
CA GLU A 10 -1.01 -7.30 5.31
C GLU A 10 -1.84 -6.13 4.78
N ALA A 11 -1.43 -4.88 5.03
CA ALA A 11 -2.13 -3.69 4.51
C ALA A 11 -2.30 -3.68 2.97
N TYR A 12 -1.53 -4.48 2.25
CA TYR A 12 -1.57 -4.61 0.78
C TYR A 12 -2.02 -6.01 0.32
N TYR A 13 -2.61 -6.82 1.21
CA TYR A 13 -3.07 -8.19 0.94
C TYR A 13 -3.85 -8.31 -0.36
N GLU A 14 -4.85 -7.45 -0.57
CA GLU A 14 -5.79 -7.58 -1.68
C GLU A 14 -5.08 -7.46 -3.04
N PHE A 15 -3.99 -6.67 -3.11
CA PHE A 15 -3.17 -6.51 -4.30
C PHE A 15 -2.18 -7.67 -4.50
N ALA A 16 -1.71 -8.27 -3.41
CA ALA A 16 -0.60 -9.21 -3.42
C ALA A 16 -1.01 -10.69 -3.37
N GLN A 17 -2.23 -11.02 -2.93
CA GLN A 17 -2.70 -12.38 -2.65
C GLN A 17 -2.61 -13.38 -3.82
N ASN A 18 -2.55 -12.90 -5.07
CA ASN A 18 -2.41 -13.75 -6.25
C ASN A 18 -0.93 -13.98 -6.65
N SER A 19 0.02 -13.42 -5.92
CA SER A 19 1.46 -13.64 -6.15
C SER A 19 1.87 -14.99 -5.57
N PRO A 20 2.56 -15.86 -6.34
CA PRO A 20 2.98 -17.19 -5.87
C PRO A 20 3.81 -17.16 -4.58
N ASP A 21 4.62 -16.11 -4.42
CA ASP A 21 5.53 -15.95 -3.28
C ASP A 21 4.91 -15.18 -2.10
N TYR A 22 3.62 -14.79 -2.17
CA TYR A 22 2.98 -14.08 -1.08
C TYR A 22 2.61 -15.05 0.05
N PRO A 23 3.10 -14.81 1.28
CA PRO A 23 2.84 -15.72 2.40
C PRO A 23 1.36 -15.70 2.78
N ASP A 24 0.75 -16.89 2.88
CA ASP A 24 -0.59 -17.00 3.42
C ASP A 24 -0.53 -16.93 4.95
N SER A 25 -0.83 -15.75 5.51
CA SER A 25 -0.88 -15.58 6.96
C SER A 25 -1.92 -16.46 7.64
N MET A 26 -2.89 -17.00 6.89
CA MET A 26 -3.88 -17.93 7.41
C MET A 26 -3.29 -19.30 7.76
N SER A 27 -2.12 -19.64 7.21
CA SER A 27 -1.38 -20.85 7.55
C SER A 27 -0.61 -20.74 8.87
N TYR A 28 -0.30 -19.52 9.35
CA TYR A 28 0.51 -19.28 10.55
C TYR A 28 -0.34 -19.10 11.81
N ARG A 29 -1.14 -20.12 12.16
CA ARG A 29 -2.06 -20.13 13.32
C ARG A 29 -1.40 -20.31 14.68
N TYR A 30 -0.23 -19.71 14.89
CA TYR A 30 0.48 -19.78 16.15
C TYR A 30 -0.07 -18.77 17.17
N ASP A 31 0.01 -19.12 18.46
CA ASP A 31 -0.50 -18.29 19.56
C ASP A 31 0.18 -16.92 19.67
N ASN A 32 1.37 -16.79 19.08
CA ASN A 32 2.20 -15.59 19.06
C ASN A 32 2.19 -14.86 17.69
N VAL A 33 1.22 -15.13 16.82
CA VAL A 33 1.04 -14.44 15.53
C VAL A 33 -0.24 -13.61 15.54
N ILE A 34 -0.14 -12.38 15.04
CA ILE A 34 -1.29 -11.53 14.69
C ILE A 34 -1.16 -11.05 13.26
N THR A 35 -2.19 -11.30 12.46
CA THR A 35 -2.36 -10.74 11.12
C THR A 35 -3.17 -9.46 11.19
N LEU A 36 -2.72 -8.41 10.51
CA LEU A 36 -3.40 -7.13 10.41
C LEU A 36 -3.80 -6.84 8.97
N ARG A 37 -5.02 -6.34 8.78
CA ARG A 37 -5.54 -5.87 7.48
C ARG A 37 -6.24 -4.52 7.65
N THR A 38 -6.38 -3.80 6.54
CA THR A 38 -6.92 -2.43 6.56
C THR A 38 -7.89 -2.17 5.43
N PHE A 39 -8.89 -1.35 5.72
CA PHE A 39 -9.77 -0.80 4.69
C PHE A 39 -9.18 0.45 4.02
N SER A 40 -8.00 0.90 4.43
CA SER A 40 -7.41 2.16 3.97
C SER A 40 -6.85 2.11 2.54
N LYS A 41 -6.69 0.93 1.95
CA LYS A 41 -6.03 0.74 0.64
C LYS A 41 -7.05 0.32 -0.42
N ALA A 42 -7.17 -0.98 -0.67
CA ALA A 42 -8.01 -1.53 -1.75
C ALA A 42 -9.50 -1.18 -1.60
N TYR A 43 -9.97 -0.98 -0.37
CA TYR A 43 -11.35 -0.60 -0.07
C TYR A 43 -11.62 0.91 -0.09
N GLY A 44 -10.60 1.76 -0.30
CA GLY A 44 -10.79 3.21 -0.45
C GLY A 44 -11.17 3.99 0.82
N LEU A 45 -11.12 3.37 2.01
CA LEU A 45 -11.58 3.98 3.27
C LEU A 45 -10.45 4.61 4.11
N ALA A 46 -9.44 5.19 3.46
CA ALA A 46 -8.27 5.77 4.15
C ALA A 46 -8.65 6.82 5.21
N GLY A 47 -9.68 7.64 4.94
CA GLY A 47 -10.16 8.68 5.86
C GLY A 47 -11.01 8.15 7.03
N ILE A 48 -11.54 6.93 6.95
CA ILE A 48 -12.51 6.39 7.92
C ILE A 48 -11.85 5.75 9.14
N ARG A 49 -10.57 5.39 9.02
CA ARG A 49 -9.73 4.84 10.11
C ARG A 49 -10.28 3.52 10.67
N ILE A 50 -10.51 2.55 9.77
CA ILE A 50 -10.91 1.20 10.13
C ILE A 50 -9.93 0.14 9.59
N GLY A 51 -9.68 -0.86 10.43
CA GLY A 51 -8.87 -2.03 10.16
C GLY A 51 -9.27 -3.15 11.11
N TYR A 52 -8.67 -4.32 10.93
CA TYR A 52 -8.98 -5.50 11.71
C TYR A 52 -7.75 -6.39 11.84
N GLY A 53 -7.78 -7.29 12.81
CA GLY A 53 -6.71 -8.27 12.98
C GLY A 53 -7.26 -9.62 13.40
N PHE A 54 -6.51 -10.66 13.05
CA PHE A 54 -6.80 -12.05 13.39
C PHE A 54 -5.63 -12.59 14.21
N ALA A 55 -5.92 -13.20 15.36
CA ALA A 55 -4.92 -13.82 16.21
C ALA A 55 -5.57 -14.87 17.11
N HIS A 56 -4.75 -15.61 17.84
CA HIS A 56 -5.22 -16.49 18.91
C HIS A 56 -6.01 -15.70 19.97
N GLU A 57 -7.05 -16.33 20.52
CA GLU A 57 -8.00 -15.68 21.44
C GLU A 57 -7.30 -15.06 22.65
N SER A 58 -6.30 -15.74 23.22
CA SER A 58 -5.53 -15.22 24.35
C SER A 58 -4.84 -13.88 24.05
N LEU A 59 -4.35 -13.70 22.81
CA LEU A 59 -3.75 -12.44 22.37
C LEU A 59 -4.80 -11.36 22.15
N ILE A 60 -5.92 -11.69 21.49
CA ILE A 60 -7.05 -10.76 21.31
C ILE A 60 -7.60 -10.28 22.65
N ASN A 61 -7.81 -11.19 23.60
CA ASN A 61 -8.29 -10.87 24.95
C ASN A 61 -7.33 -9.93 25.69
N ASN A 62 -6.02 -10.04 25.47
CA ASN A 62 -5.06 -9.09 26.02
C ASN A 62 -5.12 -7.72 25.35
N LEU A 63 -5.29 -7.65 24.02
CA LEU A 63 -5.47 -6.39 23.30
C LEU A 63 -6.75 -5.65 23.73
N LEU A 64 -7.84 -6.39 23.97
CA LEU A 64 -9.12 -5.81 24.39
C LEU A 64 -9.04 -5.11 25.75
N LYS A 65 -8.12 -5.51 26.64
CA LYS A 65 -7.91 -4.84 27.94
C LYS A 65 -7.38 -3.41 27.80
N VAL A 66 -6.68 -3.11 26.72
CA VAL A 66 -6.09 -1.78 26.45
C VAL A 66 -6.80 -1.05 25.30
N LYS A 67 -7.75 -1.70 24.63
CA LYS A 67 -8.53 -1.09 23.55
C LYS A 67 -9.37 0.05 24.12
N VAL A 68 -9.31 1.20 23.46
CA VAL A 68 -10.12 2.36 23.83
C VAL A 68 -11.62 2.01 23.68
N PRO A 69 -12.46 2.37 24.67
CA PRO A 69 -13.90 2.25 24.55
C PRO A 69 -14.45 2.99 23.33
N PHE A 70 -15.55 2.52 22.76
CA PHE A 70 -16.29 3.17 21.65
C PHE A 70 -15.56 3.30 20.31
N GLU A 71 -14.40 2.67 20.15
CA GLU A 71 -13.73 2.49 18.85
C GLU A 71 -14.02 1.12 18.21
N PRO A 72 -14.11 1.03 16.87
CA PRO A 72 -14.15 2.15 15.92
C PRO A 72 -15.51 2.86 15.92
N SER A 73 -15.58 4.07 15.35
CA SER A 73 -16.83 4.86 15.30
C SER A 73 -17.95 4.12 14.57
N LEU A 74 -19.22 4.47 14.85
CA LEU A 74 -20.37 3.84 14.19
C LEU A 74 -20.30 3.98 12.66
N SER A 75 -19.90 5.15 12.16
CA SER A 75 -19.69 5.38 10.72
C SER A 75 -18.58 4.50 10.16
N ALA A 76 -17.50 4.27 10.92
CA ALA A 76 -16.43 3.38 10.52
C ALA A 76 -16.91 1.93 10.43
N GLN A 77 -17.67 1.45 11.41
CA GLN A 77 -18.26 0.11 11.38
C GLN A 77 -19.18 -0.08 10.16
N ALA A 78 -20.08 0.87 9.92
CA ALA A 78 -20.99 0.83 8.77
C ALA A 78 -20.24 0.81 7.43
N ALA A 79 -19.24 1.69 7.26
CA ALA A 79 -18.42 1.74 6.05
C ALA A 79 -17.60 0.45 5.86
N GLY A 80 -17.02 -0.10 6.92
CA GLY A 80 -16.26 -1.36 6.86
C GLY A 80 -17.13 -2.54 6.45
N MET A 81 -18.34 -2.66 7.01
CA MET A 81 -19.30 -3.71 6.63
C MET A 81 -19.72 -3.59 5.16
N ALA A 82 -20.12 -2.40 4.72
CA ALA A 82 -20.48 -2.17 3.32
C ALA A 82 -19.33 -2.47 2.36
N ALA A 83 -18.09 -2.10 2.72
CA ALA A 83 -16.91 -2.37 1.91
C ALA A 83 -16.56 -3.87 1.80
N MET A 84 -16.86 -4.69 2.83
CA MET A 84 -16.66 -6.15 2.77
C MET A 84 -17.64 -6.82 1.81
N ASP A 85 -18.85 -6.29 1.68
CA ASP A 85 -19.88 -6.86 0.80
C ASP A 85 -19.73 -6.44 -0.68
N ASP A 86 -19.06 -5.31 -0.94
CA ASP A 86 -18.86 -4.76 -2.29
C ASP A 86 -17.66 -5.39 -3.04
N ASN A 87 -17.86 -6.64 -3.46
CA ASN A 87 -16.88 -7.39 -4.23
C ASN A 87 -16.62 -6.78 -5.63
N GLU A 88 -17.60 -6.08 -6.20
CA GLU A 88 -17.48 -5.45 -7.52
C GLU A 88 -16.51 -4.27 -7.48
N PHE A 89 -16.67 -3.38 -6.49
CA PHE A 89 -15.75 -2.27 -6.26
C PHE A 89 -14.31 -2.76 -6.03
N LEU A 90 -14.13 -3.80 -5.21
CA LEU A 90 -12.81 -4.36 -4.95
C LEU A 90 -12.18 -4.92 -6.24
N LYS A 91 -12.94 -5.71 -7.01
CA LYS A 91 -12.48 -6.26 -8.30
C LYS A 91 -12.06 -5.15 -9.27
N ASN A 92 -12.85 -4.09 -9.37
CA ASN A 92 -12.56 -2.94 -10.22
C ASN A 92 -11.28 -2.21 -9.77
N THR A 93 -11.13 -1.98 -8.46
CA THR A 93 -9.93 -1.35 -7.88
C THR A 93 -8.66 -2.17 -8.17
N LEU A 94 -8.72 -3.48 -7.99
CA LEU A 94 -7.60 -4.38 -8.30
C LEU A 94 -7.27 -4.42 -9.80
N GLY A 95 -8.30 -4.40 -10.66
CA GLY A 95 -8.13 -4.32 -12.12
C GLY A 95 -7.45 -3.02 -12.56
N LEU A 96 -7.91 -1.87 -12.04
CA LEU A 96 -7.31 -0.56 -12.31
C LEU A 96 -5.85 -0.52 -11.85
N ASN A 97 -5.56 -1.01 -10.64
CA ASN A 97 -4.20 -1.06 -10.13
C ASN A 97 -3.29 -1.95 -10.99
N LYS A 98 -3.76 -3.12 -11.42
CA LYS A 98 -2.99 -4.03 -12.28
C LYS A 98 -2.65 -3.39 -13.63
N ASN A 99 -3.62 -2.73 -14.25
CA ASN A 99 -3.42 -2.03 -15.53
C ASN A 99 -2.46 -0.85 -15.36
N GLY A 100 -2.67 -0.01 -14.34
CA GLY A 100 -1.80 1.12 -14.05
C GLY A 100 -0.37 0.71 -13.69
N MET A 101 -0.20 -0.36 -12.91
CA MET A 101 1.11 -0.94 -12.59
C MET A 101 1.84 -1.44 -13.85
N THR A 102 1.12 -2.09 -14.76
CA THR A 102 1.68 -2.57 -16.04
C THR A 102 2.13 -1.40 -16.91
N PHE A 103 1.30 -0.36 -17.01
CA PHE A 103 1.64 0.88 -17.73
C PHE A 103 2.87 1.56 -17.15
N LEU A 104 2.90 1.81 -15.83
CA LEU A 104 4.00 2.49 -15.17
C LEU A 104 5.32 1.73 -15.32
N LYS A 105 5.32 0.40 -15.13
CA LYS A 105 6.52 -0.43 -15.35
C LYS A 105 7.06 -0.27 -16.77
N LYS A 106 6.20 -0.41 -17.77
CA LYS A 106 6.58 -0.26 -19.18
C LYS A 106 7.20 1.11 -19.47
N GLU A 107 6.59 2.18 -18.96
CA GLU A 107 7.08 3.54 -19.20
C GLU A 107 8.41 3.80 -18.46
N PHE A 108 8.56 3.30 -17.22
CA PHE A 108 9.84 3.42 -16.50
C PHE A 108 10.95 2.60 -17.15
N ASP A 109 10.66 1.39 -17.63
CA ASP A 109 11.60 0.57 -18.40
C ASP A 109 12.04 1.30 -19.69
N GLY A 110 11.10 1.91 -20.40
CA GLY A 110 11.38 2.70 -21.61
C GLY A 110 12.22 3.96 -21.33
N LEU A 111 12.21 4.46 -20.10
CA LEU A 111 13.03 5.59 -19.64
C LEU A 111 14.35 5.14 -18.98
N GLY A 112 14.61 3.83 -18.88
CA GLY A 112 15.78 3.30 -18.20
C GLY A 112 15.82 3.57 -16.69
N ILE A 113 14.65 3.77 -16.07
CA ILE A 113 14.54 4.04 -14.62
C ILE A 113 14.50 2.71 -13.89
N GLU A 114 15.40 2.46 -12.96
CA GLU A 114 15.38 1.23 -12.15
C GLU A 114 14.21 1.24 -11.16
N GLN A 115 13.57 0.09 -10.95
CA GLN A 115 12.41 -0.04 -10.07
C GLN A 115 12.52 -1.26 -9.15
N VAL A 116 11.90 -1.17 -7.98
CA VAL A 116 11.69 -2.32 -7.10
C VAL A 116 10.44 -3.09 -7.55
N PRO A 117 10.50 -4.43 -7.70
CA PRO A 117 9.33 -5.25 -7.94
C PRO A 117 8.24 -4.97 -6.89
N SER A 118 7.02 -4.71 -7.34
CA SER A 118 5.90 -4.37 -6.45
C SER A 118 4.74 -5.34 -6.59
N ALA A 119 4.22 -5.76 -5.43
CA ALA A 119 2.95 -6.46 -5.23
C ALA A 119 1.89 -5.56 -4.56
N ALA A 120 2.16 -4.25 -4.46
CA ALA A 120 1.29 -3.28 -3.78
C ALA A 120 0.56 -2.36 -4.79
N ASN A 121 -0.04 -1.28 -4.29
CA ASN A 121 -0.66 -0.23 -5.10
C ASN A 121 0.26 0.96 -5.41
N PHE A 122 1.56 0.71 -5.43
CA PHE A 122 2.58 1.71 -5.71
C PHE A 122 3.82 1.03 -6.28
N ILE A 123 4.69 1.78 -6.93
CA ILE A 123 5.99 1.33 -7.41
C ILE A 123 7.08 2.27 -6.88
N THR A 124 8.24 1.70 -6.54
CA THR A 124 9.38 2.46 -6.04
C THR A 124 10.42 2.55 -7.14
N THR A 125 10.78 3.77 -7.52
CA THR A 125 11.87 4.06 -8.47
C THR A 125 13.16 4.38 -7.71
N ILE A 126 14.29 3.96 -8.28
CA ILE A 126 15.64 4.11 -7.73
C ILE A 126 16.41 5.09 -8.60
N TRP A 127 17.11 6.04 -7.96
CA TRP A 127 17.85 7.10 -8.64
C TRP A 127 19.31 7.13 -8.18
N ASP A 128 20.18 7.80 -8.94
CA ASP A 128 21.63 7.83 -8.66
C ASP A 128 21.98 8.41 -7.29
N SER A 129 21.16 9.32 -6.76
CA SER A 129 21.44 9.99 -5.49
C SER A 129 20.20 10.57 -4.82
N GLU A 130 20.32 10.86 -3.52
CA GLU A 130 19.31 11.64 -2.78
C GLU A 130 19.03 13.00 -3.42
N LYS A 131 20.08 13.63 -3.97
CA LYS A 131 19.97 14.93 -4.63
C LYS A 131 19.09 14.83 -5.88
N THR A 132 19.28 13.78 -6.68
CA THR A 132 18.46 13.48 -7.86
C THR A 132 17.01 13.24 -7.47
N ALA A 133 16.77 12.32 -6.52
CA ALA A 133 15.41 12.02 -6.04
C ALA A 133 14.71 13.27 -5.45
N SER A 134 15.45 14.12 -4.74
CA SER A 134 14.93 15.37 -4.17
C SER A 134 14.62 16.44 -5.22
N LYS A 135 15.47 16.57 -6.25
CA LYS A 135 15.20 17.45 -7.40
C LYS A 135 13.94 16.98 -8.12
N LEU A 136 13.88 15.72 -8.52
CA LEU A 136 12.74 15.15 -9.25
C LEU A 136 11.43 15.29 -8.49
N THR A 137 11.42 15.03 -7.18
CA THR A 137 10.20 15.22 -6.37
C THR A 137 9.72 16.66 -6.37
N ARG A 138 10.63 17.64 -6.27
CA ARG A 138 10.27 19.05 -6.30
C ARG A 138 9.78 19.47 -7.68
N ASP A 139 10.48 19.06 -8.74
CA ASP A 139 10.14 19.43 -10.11
C ASP A 139 8.80 18.78 -10.53
N LEU A 140 8.51 17.56 -10.08
CA LEU A 140 7.19 16.92 -10.23
C LEU A 140 6.10 17.67 -9.45
N LEU A 141 6.40 18.12 -8.22
CA LEU A 141 5.47 18.91 -7.42
C LEU A 141 5.13 20.24 -8.10
N GLU A 142 6.09 20.91 -8.72
CA GLU A 142 5.88 22.14 -9.51
C GLU A 142 4.96 21.90 -10.73
N LYS A 143 4.91 20.66 -11.24
CA LYS A 143 3.97 20.23 -12.28
C LYS A 143 2.64 19.67 -11.74
N GLY A 144 2.41 19.75 -10.43
CA GLY A 144 1.18 19.27 -9.77
C GLY A 144 1.15 17.75 -9.50
N VAL A 145 2.27 17.05 -9.64
CA VAL A 145 2.38 15.60 -9.40
C VAL A 145 3.04 15.34 -8.04
N ILE A 146 2.26 14.86 -7.08
CA ILE A 146 2.74 14.61 -5.71
C ILE A 146 3.20 13.16 -5.58
N VAL A 147 4.50 12.97 -5.34
CA VAL A 147 5.13 11.66 -5.11
C VAL A 147 5.78 11.60 -3.72
N ARG A 148 6.10 10.39 -3.23
CA ARG A 148 6.64 10.21 -1.88
C ARG A 148 8.12 9.84 -1.89
N LYS A 149 8.98 10.74 -1.40
CA LYS A 149 10.38 10.41 -1.09
C LYS A 149 10.49 9.42 0.07
N LEU A 150 11.47 8.53 0.00
CA LEU A 150 11.70 7.47 1.00
C LEU A 150 12.90 7.69 1.93
N ARG A 151 13.48 8.90 1.97
CA ARG A 151 14.56 9.24 2.93
C ARG A 151 14.22 8.87 4.38
N GLY A 152 13.00 9.15 4.83
CA GLY A 152 12.56 8.82 6.19
C GLY A 152 12.47 7.32 6.48
N PHE A 153 12.55 6.47 5.45
CA PHE A 153 12.57 5.01 5.54
C PHE A 153 13.97 4.43 5.30
N GLY A 154 15.02 5.26 5.24
CA GLY A 154 16.39 4.84 4.98
C GLY A 154 16.73 4.61 3.50
N TRP A 155 15.85 5.01 2.58
CA TRP A 155 16.01 4.85 1.12
C TRP A 155 16.07 6.23 0.45
N PRO A 156 17.18 6.99 0.65
CA PRO A 156 17.24 8.42 0.37
C PRO A 156 17.20 8.74 -1.13
N ASN A 157 17.64 7.82 -1.97
CA ASN A 157 17.63 7.94 -3.43
C ASN A 157 16.37 7.33 -4.09
N CYS A 158 15.36 6.94 -3.31
CA CYS A 158 14.16 6.30 -3.85
C CYS A 158 12.91 7.18 -3.75
N ILE A 159 12.06 7.08 -4.76
CA ILE A 159 10.74 7.73 -4.83
C ILE A 159 9.68 6.65 -4.96
N ARG A 160 8.64 6.71 -4.12
CA ARG A 160 7.46 5.85 -4.22
C ARG A 160 6.33 6.60 -4.91
N ILE A 161 5.82 5.99 -5.98
CA ILE A 161 4.74 6.53 -6.82
C ILE A 161 3.53 5.60 -6.66
N SER A 162 2.43 6.11 -6.12
CA SER A 162 1.17 5.36 -6.04
C SER A 162 0.61 5.16 -7.45
N VAL A 163 0.00 4.00 -7.70
CA VAL A 163 -0.77 3.78 -8.93
C VAL A 163 -2.10 4.54 -8.80
N GLY A 164 -2.28 5.56 -9.62
CA GLY A 164 -3.52 6.34 -9.70
C GLY A 164 -4.44 5.87 -10.81
N LEU A 165 -5.37 6.75 -11.19
CA LEU A 165 -6.15 6.62 -12.42
C LEU A 165 -5.25 6.67 -13.65
N GLU A 166 -5.77 6.18 -14.78
CA GLU A 166 -5.02 6.18 -16.05
C GLU A 166 -4.49 7.57 -16.42
N SER A 167 -5.32 8.59 -16.34
CA SER A 167 -4.93 9.98 -16.62
C SER A 167 -3.87 10.53 -15.65
N GLU A 168 -3.93 10.14 -14.38
CA GLU A 168 -2.94 10.53 -13.37
C GLU A 168 -1.58 9.86 -13.62
N ASN A 169 -1.61 8.57 -13.98
CA ASN A 169 -0.40 7.82 -14.34
C ASN A 169 0.24 8.40 -15.62
N GLN A 170 -0.56 8.71 -16.64
CA GLN A 170 -0.10 9.37 -17.87
C GLN A 170 0.54 10.72 -17.55
N LYS A 171 -0.16 11.57 -16.79
CA LYS A 171 0.36 12.88 -16.38
C LYS A 171 1.68 12.78 -15.61
N CYS A 172 1.83 11.77 -14.75
CA CYS A 172 3.07 11.51 -14.02
C CYS A 172 4.22 11.19 -14.99
N ILE A 173 3.99 10.30 -15.96
CA ILE A 173 5.01 9.90 -16.94
C ILE A 173 5.38 11.05 -17.88
N GLU A 174 4.41 11.80 -18.39
CA GLU A 174 4.64 12.98 -19.22
C GLU A 174 5.47 14.03 -18.47
N SER A 175 5.09 14.32 -17.23
CA SER A 175 5.83 15.26 -16.38
C SER A 175 7.26 14.80 -16.14
N LEU A 176 7.48 13.49 -15.98
CA LEU A 176 8.81 12.92 -15.80
C LEU A 176 9.66 13.03 -17.07
N LYS A 177 9.08 12.74 -18.24
CA LYS A 177 9.73 12.89 -19.55
C LYS A 177 10.15 14.34 -19.86
N GLU A 178 9.42 15.32 -19.35
CA GLU A 178 9.77 16.74 -19.50
C GLU A 178 10.90 17.18 -18.54
N ILE A 179 11.12 16.46 -17.44
CA ILE A 179 12.12 16.83 -16.42
C ILE A 179 13.49 16.17 -16.68
N LEU A 180 13.47 14.95 -17.22
CA LEU A 180 14.66 14.17 -17.59
C LEU A 180 15.28 14.71 -18.89
#